data_AF-A0A920U8M3-F1
#
_entry.id   AF-A0A920U8M3-F1
#
_cell.length_a   1.000
_cell.length_b   1.000
_cell.length_c   1.000
_cell.angle_alpha   90.00
_cell.angle_beta   90.00
_cell.angle_gamma   90.00
#
_symmetry.space_group_name_H-M   'P 1'
#
loop_
_entity.id
_entity.type
_entity.pdbx_description
1 polymer ?
#
loop_
_entity_poly.entity_id
_entity_poly.type
_entity_poly.pdbx_seq_one_letter_code
_entity_poly.pdbx_strand_id
1 'polypeptide(L)'
;MTNPVGVRRQIIGVPNVELLELVASALRSLGSERAWVVHGAGGLDELSPIGATEVCEIHQGQLSRFLVHPQDFGVTPSDLSALRVDSVAESHKVALGVLAGQVGPARDIVLMNAAAGLLVAGRVDTLADGMRSAGIVIDDGRASAVLDLMVTCSKDVGNG
;
A
#
# COMPACT_ATOMS: atom_id res chain seq x y z
N MET A 1 -9.92 14.68 -7.04
CA MET A 1 -8.89 14.22 -6.07
C MET A 1 -8.61 15.35 -5.10
N THR A 2 -9.33 15.39 -3.98
CA THR A 2 -9.21 16.45 -2.98
C THR A 2 -8.38 15.92 -1.82
N ASN A 3 -7.08 16.23 -1.80
CA ASN A 3 -6.26 16.03 -0.61
C ASN A 3 -6.14 17.36 0.15
N PRO A 4 -6.93 17.56 1.22
CA PRO A 4 -6.94 18.82 1.97
C PRO A 4 -5.62 19.09 2.73
N VAL A 5 -4.74 18.09 2.84
CA VAL A 5 -3.47 18.15 3.58
C VAL A 5 -2.27 18.42 2.64
N GLY A 6 -2.48 18.44 1.32
CA GLY A 6 -1.44 18.79 0.35
C GLY A 6 -0.29 17.79 0.26
N VAL A 7 -0.55 16.49 0.48
CA VAL A 7 0.49 15.45 0.39
C VAL A 7 1.03 15.40 -1.04
N ARG A 8 2.37 15.48 -1.17
CA ARG A 8 3.07 15.47 -2.45
C ARG A 8 3.68 14.11 -2.82
N ARG A 9 3.60 13.14 -1.90
CA ARG A 9 4.11 11.77 -2.06
C ARG A 9 3.05 10.74 -1.70
N GLN A 10 2.56 9.97 -2.67
CA GLN A 10 1.38 9.12 -2.45
C GLN A 10 1.31 7.91 -3.39
N ILE A 11 0.60 6.88 -2.96
CA ILE A 11 0.17 5.76 -3.80
C ILE A 11 -1.34 5.82 -3.93
N ILE A 12 -1.85 5.64 -5.15
CA ILE A 12 -3.27 5.71 -5.44
C ILE A 12 -3.69 4.55 -6.32
N GLY A 13 -4.67 3.80 -5.82
CA GLY A 13 -5.37 2.77 -6.57
C GLY A 13 -6.33 3.31 -7.61
N VAL A 14 -6.44 2.62 -8.74
CA VAL A 14 -7.49 2.88 -9.73
C VAL A 14 -8.23 1.59 -10.10
N PRO A 15 -9.54 1.65 -10.40
CA PRO A 15 -10.35 0.46 -10.67
C PRO A 15 -10.07 -0.18 -12.03
N ASN A 16 -9.38 0.53 -12.94
CA ASN A 16 -8.99 0.00 -14.24
C ASN A 16 -7.69 0.63 -14.73
N VAL A 17 -7.01 -0.08 -15.62
CA VAL A 17 -5.72 0.32 -16.23
C VAL A 17 -5.82 1.63 -17.02
N GLU A 18 -6.96 1.89 -17.66
CA GLU A 18 -7.18 3.07 -18.50
C GLU A 18 -7.08 4.39 -17.70
N LEU A 19 -7.36 4.34 -16.40
CA LEU A 19 -7.30 5.50 -15.52
C LEU A 19 -5.88 5.85 -15.02
N LEU A 20 -4.89 4.97 -15.20
CA LEU A 20 -3.54 5.16 -14.65
C LEU A 20 -2.92 6.50 -15.05
N GLU A 21 -2.81 6.76 -16.36
CA GLU A 21 -2.18 7.97 -16.87
C GLU A 21 -3.01 9.22 -16.63
N LEU A 22 -4.34 9.11 -16.70
CA LEU A 22 -5.25 10.22 -16.43
C LEU A 22 -5.07 10.73 -15.00
N VAL A 23 -5.11 9.81 -14.04
CA VAL A 23 -4.95 10.11 -12.62
C VAL A 23 -3.53 10.62 -12.34
N ALA A 24 -2.50 9.98 -12.89
CA ALA A 24 -1.11 10.43 -12.71
C ALA A 24 -0.87 11.84 -13.28
N SER A 25 -1.43 12.13 -14.45
CA SER A 25 -1.34 13.46 -15.07
C SER A 25 -2.04 14.53 -14.25
N ALA A 26 -3.22 14.22 -13.70
CA ALA A 26 -3.94 15.11 -12.80
C ALA A 26 -3.12 15.41 -11.53
N LEU A 27 -2.60 14.36 -10.88
CA LEU A 27 -1.75 14.49 -9.69
C LEU A 27 -0.47 15.29 -9.94
N ARG A 28 0.17 15.12 -11.10
CA ARG A 28 1.33 15.91 -11.50
C ARG A 28 0.97 17.39 -11.62
N SER A 29 -0.16 17.68 -12.26
CA SER A 29 -0.67 19.05 -12.43
C SER A 29 -1.03 19.72 -11.10
N LEU A 30 -1.45 18.92 -10.11
CA LEU A 30 -1.71 19.36 -8.74
C LEU A 30 -0.43 19.47 -7.86
N GLY A 31 0.76 19.20 -8.42
CA GLY A 31 2.04 19.38 -7.73
C GLY A 31 2.55 18.17 -6.96
N SER A 32 2.15 16.95 -7.32
CA SER A 32 2.76 15.73 -6.75
C SER A 32 4.24 15.65 -7.14
N GLU A 33 5.11 15.44 -6.16
CA GLU A 33 6.57 15.30 -6.33
C GLU A 33 6.96 13.87 -6.73
N ARG A 34 6.35 12.89 -6.06
CA ARG A 34 6.48 11.47 -6.41
C ARG A 34 5.17 10.75 -6.16
N ALA A 35 4.63 10.00 -7.11
CA ALA A 35 3.44 9.20 -6.84
C ALA A 35 3.40 7.95 -7.67
N TRP A 36 2.81 6.88 -7.15
CA TRP A 36 2.45 5.72 -7.95
C TRP A 36 0.94 5.66 -8.08
N VAL A 37 0.45 5.62 -9.31
CA VAL A 37 -0.92 5.23 -9.60
C VAL A 37 -0.89 3.77 -10.00
N VAL A 38 -1.69 2.92 -9.36
CA VAL A 38 -1.55 1.46 -9.48
C VAL A 38 -2.86 0.76 -9.82
N HIS A 39 -2.74 -0.32 -10.57
CA HIS A 39 -3.82 -1.27 -10.82
C HIS A 39 -3.26 -2.70 -10.78
N GLY A 40 -3.67 -3.48 -9.79
CA GLY A 40 -3.16 -4.81 -9.50
C GLY A 40 -3.88 -5.94 -10.25
N ALA A 41 -3.14 -7.01 -10.55
CA ALA A 41 -3.73 -8.25 -11.04
C ALA A 41 -4.88 -8.74 -10.16
N GLY A 42 -5.92 -9.30 -10.80
CA GLY A 42 -7.18 -9.64 -10.13
C GLY A 42 -8.18 -8.48 -10.04
N GLY A 43 -7.86 -7.33 -10.64
CA GLY A 43 -8.72 -6.15 -10.63
C GLY A 43 -8.65 -5.35 -9.34
N LEU A 44 -7.54 -5.48 -8.60
CA LEU A 44 -7.33 -4.79 -7.33
C LEU A 44 -6.92 -3.35 -7.58
N ASP A 45 -7.45 -2.41 -6.80
CA ASP A 45 -7.02 -1.02 -6.75
C ASP A 45 -5.81 -0.83 -5.80
N GLU A 46 -4.94 -1.83 -5.73
CA GLU A 46 -3.73 -1.85 -4.89
C GLU A 46 -2.65 -2.73 -5.52
N LEU A 47 -1.46 -2.79 -4.91
CA LEU A 47 -0.46 -3.77 -5.33
C LEU A 47 -0.95 -5.19 -5.05
N SER A 48 -0.86 -6.06 -6.05
CA SER A 48 -1.39 -7.42 -5.98
C SER A 48 -0.29 -8.44 -5.69
N PRO A 49 -0.44 -9.32 -4.67
CA PRO A 49 0.47 -10.46 -4.46
C PRO A 49 0.15 -11.63 -5.41
N ILE A 50 -0.90 -11.54 -6.23
CA ILE A 50 -1.35 -12.62 -7.12
C ILE A 50 -0.66 -12.55 -8.48
N GLY A 51 -0.26 -11.35 -8.91
CA GLY A 51 0.34 -11.14 -10.22
C GLY A 51 0.84 -9.71 -10.41
N ALA A 52 1.18 -9.38 -11.66
CA ALA A 52 1.72 -8.06 -12.00
C ALA A 52 0.76 -6.93 -11.62
N THR A 53 1.33 -5.82 -11.17
CA THR A 53 0.64 -4.55 -10.94
C THR A 53 1.14 -3.56 -11.98
N GLU A 54 0.21 -2.95 -12.72
CA GLU A 54 0.52 -1.82 -13.60
C GLU A 54 0.71 -0.56 -12.78
N VAL A 55 1.81 0.15 -13.03
CA VAL A 55 2.16 1.38 -12.33
C VAL A 55 2.35 2.50 -13.33
N CYS A 56 1.76 3.66 -13.05
CA CYS A 56 2.16 4.93 -13.62
C CYS A 56 2.81 5.77 -12.52
N GLU A 57 4.13 5.97 -12.61
CA GLU A 57 4.90 6.76 -11.64
C GLU A 57 5.00 8.22 -12.11
N ILE A 58 4.78 9.12 -11.17
CA ILE A 58 5.27 10.50 -11.21
C ILE A 58 6.59 10.51 -10.46
N HIS A 59 7.68 10.94 -11.09
CA HIS A 59 8.94 11.19 -10.40
C HIS A 59 9.71 12.31 -11.09
N GLN A 60 10.16 13.31 -10.33
CA GLN A 60 10.89 14.47 -10.86
C GLN A 60 10.16 15.16 -12.03
N GLY A 61 8.82 15.25 -11.93
CA GLY A 61 7.96 15.84 -12.96
C GLY A 61 7.73 14.98 -14.21
N GLN A 62 8.36 13.81 -14.31
CA GLN A 62 8.19 12.87 -15.41
C GLN A 62 7.14 11.82 -15.08
N LEU A 63 6.47 11.33 -16.12
CA LEU A 63 5.59 10.17 -16.05
C LEU A 63 6.30 8.97 -16.66
N SER A 64 6.29 7.84 -15.98
CA SER A 64 6.76 6.56 -16.52
C SER A 64 5.75 5.46 -16.24
N ARG A 65 5.68 4.47 -17.12
CA ARG A 65 4.86 3.26 -16.92
C ARG A 65 5.75 2.04 -16.85
N PHE A 66 5.46 1.18 -15.88
CA PHE A 66 6.15 -0.08 -15.70
C PHE A 66 5.26 -1.09 -14.97
N LEU A 67 5.72 -2.33 -14.93
CA LEU A 67 5.12 -3.40 -14.15
C LEU A 67 5.96 -3.63 -12.91
N VAL A 68 5.29 -3.89 -11.79
CA VAL A 68 5.91 -4.51 -10.62
C VAL A 68 5.25 -5.86 -10.38
N HIS A 69 6.05 -6.84 -10.00
CA HIS A 69 5.62 -8.21 -9.73
C HIS A 69 5.82 -8.54 -8.25
N PRO A 70 5.07 -9.49 -7.67
CA PRO A 70 5.30 -9.95 -6.30
C PRO A 70 6.76 -10.31 -6.03
N GLN A 71 7.46 -10.87 -7.02
CA GLN A 71 8.87 -11.25 -6.92
C GLN A 71 9.81 -10.05 -6.71
N ASP A 72 9.45 -8.86 -7.19
CA ASP A 72 10.24 -7.63 -6.94
C ASP A 72 10.24 -7.25 -5.44
N PHE A 73 9.28 -7.80 -4.68
CA PHE A 73 9.16 -7.69 -3.22
C PHE A 73 9.70 -8.92 -2.49
N GLY A 74 10.19 -9.94 -3.21
CA GLY A 74 10.55 -11.23 -2.63
C GLY A 74 9.34 -12.09 -2.22
N VAL A 75 8.14 -11.77 -2.73
CA VAL A 75 6.90 -12.49 -2.45
C VAL A 75 6.66 -13.56 -3.53
N THR A 76 6.28 -14.76 -3.10
CA THR A 76 5.82 -15.81 -4.01
C THR A 76 4.35 -15.55 -4.33
N PRO A 77 3.94 -15.58 -5.61
CA PRO A 77 2.55 -15.30 -5.96
C PRO A 77 1.57 -16.22 -5.23
N SER A 78 0.51 -15.63 -4.68
CA SER A 78 -0.57 -16.34 -4.00
C SER A 78 -1.82 -16.39 -4.87
N ASP A 79 -2.68 -17.40 -4.68
CA ASP A 79 -4.00 -17.40 -5.30
C ASP A 79 -4.93 -16.33 -4.70
N LEU A 80 -5.81 -15.74 -5.52
CA LEU A 80 -6.79 -14.73 -5.06
C LEU A 80 -7.69 -15.26 -3.94
N SER A 81 -7.99 -16.57 -3.93
CA SER A 81 -8.75 -17.22 -2.88
C SER A 81 -8.09 -17.10 -1.50
N ALA A 82 -6.78 -16.93 -1.43
CA ALA A 82 -6.04 -16.80 -0.18
C ALA A 82 -6.18 -15.41 0.47
N LEU A 83 -6.70 -14.42 -0.27
CA LEU A 83 -7.02 -13.08 0.24
C LEU A 83 -8.52 -12.90 0.54
N ARG A 84 -9.35 -13.88 0.18
CA ARG A 84 -10.79 -13.76 0.36
C ARG A 84 -11.15 -13.86 1.85
N VAL A 85 -12.03 -12.96 2.27
CA VAL A 85 -12.59 -12.95 3.61
C VAL A 85 -14.11 -12.94 3.46
N ASP A 86 -14.81 -13.82 4.18
CA ASP A 86 -16.25 -14.02 3.98
C ASP A 86 -17.10 -13.26 5.01
N SER A 87 -16.48 -12.57 5.98
CA SER A 87 -17.20 -11.72 6.95
C SER A 87 -16.35 -10.58 7.54
N VAL A 88 -17.01 -9.56 8.10
CA VAL A 88 -16.36 -8.46 8.83
C VAL A 88 -15.56 -8.99 10.04
N ALA A 89 -16.09 -9.99 10.74
CA ALA A 89 -15.42 -10.59 11.90
C ALA A 89 -14.12 -11.30 11.51
N GLU A 90 -14.12 -12.01 10.39
CA GLU A 90 -12.90 -12.61 9.85
C GLU A 90 -11.92 -11.55 9.37
N SER A 91 -12.39 -10.50 8.69
CA SER A 91 -11.52 -9.41 8.22
C SER A 91 -10.79 -8.74 9.39
N HIS A 92 -11.51 -8.48 10.48
CA HIS A 92 -10.94 -7.96 11.72
C HIS A 92 -9.88 -8.91 12.31
N LYS A 93 -10.18 -10.21 12.36
CA LYS A 93 -9.23 -11.22 12.86
C LYS A 93 -7.96 -11.28 12.01
N VAL A 94 -8.10 -11.24 10.68
CA VAL A 94 -6.98 -11.25 9.74
C VAL A 94 -6.13 -9.99 9.92
N ALA A 95 -6.75 -8.81 10.00
CA ALA A 95 -6.03 -7.55 10.21
C ALA A 95 -5.21 -7.55 11.51
N LEU A 96 -5.81 -7.99 12.62
CA LEU A 96 -5.10 -8.15 13.90
C LEU A 96 -3.99 -9.20 13.83
N GLY A 97 -4.23 -10.31 13.13
CA GLY A 97 -3.23 -11.35 12.89
C GLY A 97 -2.00 -10.80 12.17
N VAL A 98 -2.20 -10.01 11.11
CA VAL A 98 -1.11 -9.34 10.38
C VAL A 98 -0.32 -8.41 11.31
N LEU A 99 -1.00 -7.58 12.11
CA LEU A 99 -0.34 -6.68 13.06
C LEU A 99 0.41 -7.41 14.19
N ALA A 100 -0.02 -8.63 14.51
CA ALA A 100 0.68 -9.53 15.44
C ALA A 100 1.82 -10.32 14.78
N GLY A 101 2.14 -10.07 13.51
CA GLY A 101 3.22 -10.73 12.78
C GLY A 101 2.84 -12.09 12.19
N GLN A 102 1.56 -12.46 12.12
CA GLN A 102 1.15 -13.70 11.48
C GLN A 102 1.59 -13.73 10.02
N VAL A 103 2.37 -14.75 9.64
CA VAL A 103 2.86 -14.94 8.27
C VAL A 103 1.75 -15.47 7.37
N GLY A 104 1.68 -14.95 6.14
CA GLY A 104 0.77 -15.43 5.10
C GLY A 104 0.40 -14.36 4.08
N PRO A 105 -0.43 -14.69 3.07
CA PRO A 105 -0.75 -13.80 1.95
C PRO A 105 -1.33 -12.44 2.36
N ALA A 106 -2.12 -12.40 3.44
CA ALA A 106 -2.65 -11.16 4.01
C ALA A 106 -1.55 -10.24 4.56
N ARG A 107 -0.48 -10.82 5.12
CA ARG A 107 0.69 -10.04 5.56
C ARG A 107 1.50 -9.58 4.36
N ASP A 108 1.66 -10.43 3.35
CA ASP A 108 2.44 -10.10 2.16
C ASP A 108 1.85 -8.88 1.43
N ILE A 109 0.54 -8.83 1.20
CA ILE A 109 -0.10 -7.67 0.54
C ILE A 109 0.04 -6.37 1.35
N VAL A 110 -0.05 -6.45 2.68
CA VAL A 110 0.15 -5.30 3.57
C VAL A 110 1.59 -4.81 3.48
N LEU A 111 2.57 -5.73 3.53
CA LEU A 111 3.98 -5.39 3.42
C LEU A 111 4.33 -4.82 2.04
N MET A 112 3.77 -5.36 0.95
CA MET A 112 3.99 -4.85 -0.40
C MET A 112 3.51 -3.40 -0.55
N ASN A 113 2.29 -3.10 -0.11
CA ASN A 113 1.75 -1.75 -0.16
C ASN A 113 2.53 -0.78 0.76
N ALA A 114 2.92 -1.23 1.95
CA ALA A 114 3.76 -0.44 2.86
C ALA A 114 5.16 -0.17 2.28
N ALA A 115 5.80 -1.17 1.68
CA ALA A 115 7.11 -1.07 1.04
C ALA A 115 7.09 -0.07 -0.12
N ALA A 116 6.08 -0.16 -0.99
CA ALA A 116 5.88 0.81 -2.06
C ALA A 116 5.68 2.23 -1.47
N GLY A 117 4.88 2.37 -0.41
CA GLY A 117 4.66 3.65 0.27
C GLY A 117 5.95 4.26 0.81
N LEU A 118 6.81 3.44 1.44
CA LEU A 118 8.13 3.85 1.92
C LEU A 118 9.05 4.30 0.77
N LEU A 119 9.04 3.57 -0.35
CA LEU A 119 9.80 3.94 -1.55
C LEU A 119 9.33 5.30 -2.09
N VAL A 120 8.02 5.46 -2.31
CA VAL A 120 7.43 6.71 -2.82
C VAL A 120 7.68 7.88 -1.86
N ALA A 121 7.70 7.64 -0.55
CA ALA A 121 8.05 8.64 0.46
C ALA A 121 9.55 9.03 0.48
N GLY A 122 10.41 8.25 -0.19
CA GLY A 122 11.87 8.42 -0.18
C GLY A 122 12.52 7.97 1.13
N ARG A 123 11.92 6.98 1.80
CA ARG A 123 12.43 6.41 3.07
C ARG A 123 13.32 5.20 2.88
N VAL A 124 13.24 4.57 1.71
CA VAL A 124 14.04 3.43 1.27
C VAL A 124 14.37 3.61 -0.21
N ASP A 125 15.44 2.97 -0.66
CA ASP A 125 15.91 3.07 -2.06
C ASP A 125 15.37 1.94 -2.94
N THR A 126 14.98 0.81 -2.34
CA THR A 126 14.47 -0.37 -3.04
C THR A 126 13.21 -0.93 -2.41
N LEU A 127 12.41 -1.65 -3.20
CA LEU A 127 11.22 -2.37 -2.69
C LEU A 127 11.61 -3.43 -1.65
N ALA A 128 12.74 -4.13 -1.85
CA ALA A 128 13.27 -5.10 -0.90
C ALA A 128 13.61 -4.45 0.46
N ASP A 129 14.20 -3.26 0.46
CA ASP A 129 14.45 -2.49 1.68
C ASP A 129 13.16 -2.03 2.36
N GLY A 130 12.16 -1.66 1.56
CA GLY A 130 10.81 -1.36 2.03
C GLY A 130 10.16 -2.55 2.72
N MET A 131 10.23 -3.74 2.11
CA MET A 131 9.69 -4.99 2.66
C MET A 131 10.35 -5.35 3.99
N ARG A 132 11.69 -5.27 4.04
CA ARG A 132 12.46 -5.50 5.26
C ARG A 132 12.06 -4.53 6.37
N SER A 133 11.98 -3.24 6.05
CA SER A 133 11.66 -2.19 7.02
C SER A 133 10.24 -2.32 7.55
N ALA A 134 9.27 -2.56 6.67
CA ALA A 134 7.87 -2.78 7.05
C ALA A 134 7.71 -4.08 7.86
N GLY A 135 8.43 -5.14 7.49
CA GLY A 135 8.46 -6.40 8.23
C GLY A 135 8.91 -6.22 9.68
N ILE A 136 10.03 -5.52 9.89
CA ILE A 136 10.53 -5.21 11.24
C ILE A 136 9.48 -4.45 12.07
N VAL A 137 8.83 -3.43 11.50
CA VAL A 137 7.79 -2.62 12.19
C VAL A 137 6.58 -3.45 12.60
N ILE A 138 6.22 -4.47 11.82
CA ILE A 138 5.16 -5.42 12.18
C ILE A 138 5.66 -6.35 13.29
N ASP A 139 6.82 -7.00 13.09
CA ASP A 139 7.32 -8.05 13.99
C ASP A 139 7.74 -7.51 15.37
N ASP A 140 8.18 -6.24 15.46
CA ASP A 140 8.53 -5.60 16.73
C ASP A 140 7.33 -4.95 17.44
N GLY A 141 6.12 -5.10 16.89
CA GLY A 141 4.87 -4.65 17.50
C GLY A 141 4.59 -3.15 17.40
N ARG A 142 5.48 -2.35 16.77
CA ARG A 142 5.25 -0.91 16.61
C ARG A 142 4.00 -0.61 15.78
N ALA A 143 3.69 -1.42 14.77
CA ALA A 143 2.45 -1.27 14.00
C ALA A 143 1.20 -1.41 14.89
N SER A 144 1.18 -2.41 15.77
CA SER A 144 0.10 -2.61 16.75
C SER A 144 0.01 -1.44 17.74
N ALA A 145 1.15 -0.96 18.24
CA ALA A 145 1.18 0.17 19.17
C ALA A 145 0.62 1.47 18.55
N VAL A 146 0.82 1.70 17.25
CA VAL A 146 0.21 2.84 16.54
C VAL A 146 -1.30 2.69 16.43
N LEU A 147 -1.82 1.48 16.19
CA LEU A 147 -3.26 1.21 16.20
C LEU A 147 -3.86 1.50 17.58
N ASP A 148 -3.22 1.03 18.65
CA ASP A 148 -3.68 1.28 20.03
C ASP A 148 -3.69 2.78 20.37
N LEU A 149 -2.66 3.52 19.93
CA LEU A 149 -2.60 4.96 20.09
C LEU A 149 -3.73 5.66 19.33
N MET A 150 -4.00 5.26 18.08
CA MET A 150 -5.07 5.82 17.26
C MET A 150 -6.45 5.57 17.92
N VAL A 151 -6.67 4.36 18.44
CA VAL A 151 -7.90 4.02 19.19
C VAL A 151 -8.04 4.90 20.43
N THR A 152 -6.97 5.12 21.19
CA THR A 152 -6.96 6.00 22.36
C THR A 152 -7.30 7.44 21.97
N CYS A 153 -6.55 8.04 21.04
CA CYS A 153 -6.75 9.43 20.62
C CYS A 153 -8.14 9.67 19.99
N SER A 154 -8.66 8.72 19.21
CA SER A 154 -9.98 8.85 18.58
C SER A 154 -11.14 8.86 19.59
N LYS A 155 -10.96 8.21 20.74
CA LYS A 155 -11.92 8.23 21.85
C LYS A 155 -11.85 9.52 22.65
N ASP A 156 -10.65 10.09 22.78
CA ASP A 156 -10.43 11.34 23.51
C ASP A 156 -11.05 12.55 22.78
N VAL A 157 -11.09 12.55 21.45
CA VAL A 157 -11.76 13.60 20.64
C VAL A 157 -13.29 13.58 20.77
N GLY A 158 -13.87 12.48 21.27
CA GLY A 158 -15.33 12.35 21.50
C GLY A 158 -15.83 12.87 22.85
N ASN A 159 -14.93 13.26 23.77
CA ASN A 159 -15.25 13.68 25.14
C ASN A 159 -14.84 15.15 25.44
N GLY A 160 -14.55 15.95 24.42
CA GLY A 160 -14.14 17.36 24.54
C GLY A 160 -15.19 18.34 24.02
#